data_AF-A0A7S1IEN3-F1
#
_entry.id   AF-A0A7S1IEN3-F1
#
_cell.length_a   1.000
_cell.length_b   1.000
_cell.length_c   1.000
_cell.angle_alpha   90.00
_cell.angle_beta   90.00
_cell.angle_gamma   90.00
#
_symmetry.space_group_name_H-M   'P 1'
#
loop_
_entity.id
_entity.type
_entity.pdbx_description
1 polymer ?
#
loop_
_entity_poly.entity_id
_entity_poly.type
_entity_poly.pdbx_seq_one_letter_code
_entity_poly.pdbx_strand_id
1 'polypeptide(L)'
;KAEEDGDEEDGAEEEEEDEWQPPTEGFSAICYKLVIHPKFDTFIDTSIMLALFVMSLKHYGQPDGFTNAVNVLELVFGSIFLFEAIIKIIALGFLHYWSDWWNRFDLILVILGSILSVVEIAGLLSEDNMLGSLRALRSLRVFKLLNSQPSLHHLLSAS
;
A
#
# COMPACT_ATOMS: atom_id res chain seq x y z
N LYS A 1 -62.10 -25.42 -14.15
CA LYS A 1 -61.79 -25.67 -12.73
C LYS A 1 -60.39 -26.23 -12.73
N ALA A 2 -59.44 -25.30 -12.81
CA ALA A 2 -58.66 -24.81 -11.66
C ALA A 2 -57.50 -25.81 -11.45
N GLU A 3 -56.30 -25.41 -11.87
CA GLU A 3 -55.18 -25.04 -10.96
C GLU A 3 -54.53 -26.35 -10.45
N GLU A 4 -53.24 -26.62 -10.63
CA GLU A 4 -52.07 -25.81 -10.26
C GLU A 4 -50.90 -26.14 -11.22
N ASP A 5 -50.45 -25.16 -12.01
CA ASP A 5 -49.04 -25.08 -12.43
C ASP A 5 -48.30 -24.53 -11.21
N GLY A 6 -47.52 -25.39 -10.55
CA GLY A 6 -46.59 -24.96 -9.53
C GLY A 6 -45.39 -24.32 -10.22
N ASP A 7 -45.51 -23.03 -10.52
CA ASP A 7 -44.36 -22.17 -10.79
C ASP A 7 -43.46 -22.24 -9.55
N GLU A 8 -42.37 -23.00 -9.65
CA GLU A 8 -41.20 -22.85 -8.80
C GLU A 8 -40.65 -21.45 -9.09
N GLU A 9 -41.10 -20.47 -8.32
CA GLU A 9 -40.40 -19.19 -8.18
C GLU A 9 -39.01 -19.50 -7.64
N ASP A 10 -38.06 -19.64 -8.58
CA ASP A 10 -36.63 -19.54 -8.33
C ASP A 10 -36.41 -18.16 -7.72
N GLY A 11 -36.43 -18.14 -6.39
CA GLY A 11 -36.06 -17.00 -5.56
C GLY A 11 -34.59 -16.70 -5.83
N ALA A 12 -34.34 -15.92 -6.88
CA ALA A 12 -33.19 -15.07 -6.98
C ALA A 12 -33.31 -14.04 -5.85
N GLU A 13 -32.97 -14.49 -4.64
CA GLU A 13 -32.39 -13.61 -3.64
C GLU A 13 -31.13 -13.05 -4.31
N GLU A 14 -31.30 -11.93 -5.01
CA GLU A 14 -30.20 -11.04 -5.33
C GLU A 14 -29.55 -10.75 -3.98
N GLU A 15 -28.44 -11.45 -3.71
CA GLU A 15 -27.56 -11.15 -2.60
C GLU A 15 -27.28 -9.65 -2.72
N GLU A 16 -27.90 -8.84 -1.86
CA GLU A 16 -27.54 -7.44 -1.69
C GLU A 16 -26.06 -7.48 -1.29
N GLU A 17 -25.17 -7.42 -2.27
CA GLU A 17 -23.75 -7.17 -2.03
C GLU A 17 -23.73 -5.89 -1.20
N ASP A 18 -23.37 -6.00 0.09
CA ASP A 18 -23.25 -4.90 1.04
C ASP A 18 -22.32 -3.84 0.43
N GLU A 19 -22.90 -2.95 -0.39
CA GLU A 19 -22.15 -2.01 -1.20
C GLU A 19 -21.65 -0.94 -0.25
N TRP A 20 -20.35 -1.00 0.04
CA TRP A 20 -19.71 -0.15 1.03
C TRP A 20 -20.00 1.32 0.75
N GLN A 21 -20.68 1.98 1.70
CA GLN A 21 -21.01 3.40 1.59
C GLN A 21 -19.90 4.26 2.19
N PRO A 22 -19.43 5.30 1.49
CA PRO A 22 -18.35 6.16 2.00
C PRO A 22 -18.81 6.94 3.24
N PRO A 23 -17.90 7.22 4.19
CA PRO A 23 -18.24 7.99 5.38
C PRO A 23 -18.70 9.40 5.00
N THR A 24 -19.93 9.75 5.38
CA THR A 24 -20.57 11.02 5.01
C THR A 24 -20.25 12.16 5.98
N GLU A 25 -19.99 11.86 7.26
CA GLU A 25 -19.71 12.86 8.29
C GLU A 25 -18.49 12.52 9.17
N GLY A 26 -17.87 13.57 9.76
CA GLY A 26 -16.77 13.43 10.71
C GLY A 26 -15.36 13.37 10.11
N PHE A 27 -14.40 12.95 10.94
CA PHE A 27 -12.98 12.90 10.57
C PHE A 27 -12.71 11.90 9.43
N SER A 28 -13.41 10.77 9.41
CA SER A 28 -13.32 9.77 8.33
C SER A 28 -13.73 10.33 6.96
N ALA A 29 -14.73 11.23 6.89
CA ALA A 29 -15.14 11.86 5.64
C ALA A 29 -14.08 12.81 5.07
N ILE A 30 -13.35 13.51 5.94
CA ILE A 30 -12.22 14.38 5.56
C ILE A 30 -11.05 13.53 5.08
N CYS A 31 -10.70 12.47 5.82
CA CYS A 31 -9.67 11.51 5.42
C CYS A 31 -10.01 10.85 4.09
N TYR A 32 -11.27 10.47 3.87
CA TYR A 32 -11.74 9.89 2.61
C TYR A 32 -11.57 10.86 1.44
N LYS A 33 -11.99 12.12 1.60
CA LYS A 33 -11.77 13.16 0.57
C LYS A 33 -10.29 13.42 0.28
N LEU A 34 -9.43 13.25 1.27
CA LEU A 34 -7.99 13.41 1.12
C LEU A 34 -7.37 12.22 0.37
N VAL A 35 -7.75 10.99 0.73
CA VAL A 35 -7.24 9.75 0.13
C VAL A 35 -7.69 9.60 -1.31
N ILE A 36 -8.94 9.92 -1.63
CA ILE A 36 -9.48 9.78 -2.99
C ILE A 36 -8.97 10.85 -3.96
N HIS A 37 -8.29 11.88 -3.43
CA HIS A 37 -7.81 12.97 -4.26
C HIS A 37 -6.61 12.50 -5.10
N PRO A 38 -6.61 12.63 -6.44
CA PRO A 38 -5.55 12.07 -7.31
C PRO A 38 -4.15 12.63 -7.03
N LYS A 39 -4.06 13.85 -6.48
CA LYS A 39 -2.78 14.42 -5.99
C LYS A 39 -2.18 13.64 -4.80
N PHE A 40 -3.00 13.00 -3.98
CA PHE A 40 -2.53 12.20 -2.86
C PHE A 40 -1.80 10.95 -3.38
N ASP A 41 -2.43 10.20 -4.29
CA ASP A 41 -1.78 9.05 -4.93
C ASP A 41 -0.51 9.44 -5.68
N THR A 42 -0.55 10.54 -6.44
CA THR A 42 0.64 11.07 -7.13
C THR A 42 1.76 11.45 -6.14
N PHE A 43 1.42 11.97 -4.97
CA PHE A 43 2.38 12.33 -3.92
C PHE A 43 3.02 11.09 -3.30
N ILE A 44 2.25 10.05 -3.01
CA ILE A 44 2.74 8.77 -2.49
C ILE A 44 3.66 8.12 -3.52
N ASP A 45 3.24 8.04 -4.78
CA ASP A 45 4.03 7.50 -5.88
C ASP A 45 5.37 8.24 -6.07
N THR A 46 5.33 9.57 -6.02
CA THR A 46 6.54 10.41 -6.09
C THR A 46 7.46 10.18 -4.90
N SER A 47 6.89 9.97 -3.70
CA SER A 47 7.66 9.69 -2.49
C SER A 47 8.36 8.33 -2.57
N ILE A 48 7.73 7.32 -3.19
CA ILE A 48 8.35 6.02 -3.45
C ILE A 48 9.54 6.19 -4.40
N MET A 49 9.33 6.91 -5.51
CA MET A 49 10.37 7.17 -6.50
C MET A 49 11.57 7.91 -5.88
N LEU A 50 11.31 8.94 -5.07
CA LEU A 50 12.35 9.70 -4.39
C LEU A 50 13.11 8.85 -3.38
N ALA A 51 12.40 8.02 -2.59
CA ALA A 51 13.02 7.10 -1.65
C ALA A 51 13.97 6.14 -2.37
N LEU A 52 13.56 5.56 -3.50
CA LEU A 52 14.39 4.67 -4.33
C LEU A 52 15.61 5.40 -4.91
N PHE A 53 15.42 6.64 -5.36
CA PHE A 53 16.52 7.46 -5.86
C PHE A 53 17.57 7.72 -4.78
N VAL A 54 17.15 8.09 -3.57
CA VAL A 54 18.05 8.29 -2.43
C VAL A 54 18.84 7.02 -2.10
N MET A 55 18.23 5.83 -2.19
CA MET A 55 18.97 4.57 -2.02
C MET A 55 20.00 4.33 -3.11
N SER A 56 19.65 4.68 -4.35
CA SER A 56 20.55 4.49 -5.49
C SER A 56 21.82 5.35 -5.39
N LEU A 57 21.81 6.38 -4.54
CA LEU A 57 22.98 7.21 -4.26
C LEU A 57 23.93 6.58 -3.23
N LYS A 58 23.54 5.50 -2.53
CA LYS A 58 24.45 4.76 -1.64
C LYS A 58 25.61 4.20 -2.45
N HIS A 59 26.84 4.56 -2.08
CA HIS A 59 28.05 4.08 -2.75
C HIS A 59 29.01 3.40 -1.76
N TYR A 60 29.78 2.43 -2.25
CA TYR A 60 30.78 1.74 -1.44
C TYR A 60 31.88 2.75 -1.02
N GLY A 61 32.26 2.76 0.26
CA GLY A 61 33.26 3.68 0.81
C GLY A 61 32.76 5.11 1.09
N GLN A 62 31.46 5.32 1.25
CA GLN A 62 30.90 6.63 1.61
C GLN A 62 31.22 7.03 3.06
N PRO A 63 31.37 8.33 3.36
CA PRO A 63 31.61 8.80 4.72
C PRO A 63 30.43 8.48 5.65
N ASP A 64 30.71 8.15 6.91
CA ASP A 64 29.71 7.71 7.90
C ASP A 64 28.53 8.67 8.05
N GLY A 65 28.79 9.99 7.93
CA GLY A 65 27.74 11.01 7.95
C GLY A 65 26.73 10.88 6.80
N PHE A 66 27.18 10.48 5.61
CA PHE A 66 26.30 10.26 4.46
C PHE A 66 25.47 8.98 4.63
N THR A 67 26.08 7.89 5.11
CA THR A 67 25.36 6.66 5.46
C THR A 67 24.25 6.94 6.47
N ASN A 68 24.55 7.69 7.53
CA ASN A 68 23.56 8.04 8.54
C ASN A 68 22.44 8.91 7.96
N ALA A 69 22.76 9.90 7.13
CA ALA A 69 21.77 10.75 6.47
C ALA A 69 20.82 9.93 5.57
N VAL A 70 21.36 9.00 4.78
CA VAL A 70 20.54 8.11 3.96
C VAL A 70 19.64 7.23 4.83
N ASN A 71 20.17 6.63 5.90
CA ASN A 71 19.41 5.79 6.83
C ASN A 71 18.24 6.55 7.48
N VAL A 72 18.47 7.81 7.88
CA VAL A 72 17.42 8.69 8.40
C VAL A 72 16.37 8.99 7.33
N LEU A 73 16.79 9.25 6.08
CA LEU A 73 15.85 9.46 4.97
C LEU A 73 15.01 8.20 4.70
N GLU A 74 15.60 6.99 4.76
CA GLU A 74 14.85 5.73 4.61
C GLU A 74 13.74 5.63 5.67
N LEU A 75 14.06 5.98 6.92
CA LEU A 75 13.12 5.99 8.03
C LEU A 75 12.01 7.04 7.83
N VAL A 76 12.37 8.25 7.40
CA VAL A 76 11.40 9.32 7.12
C VAL A 76 10.44 8.91 6.01
N PHE A 77 10.94 8.42 4.88
CA PHE A 77 10.08 7.94 3.79
C PHE A 77 9.21 6.76 4.23
N GLY A 78 9.78 5.81 5.00
CA GLY A 78 9.02 4.72 5.61
C GLY A 78 7.86 5.22 6.48
N SER A 79 8.08 6.28 7.26
CA SER A 79 7.04 6.87 8.11
C SER A 79 5.89 7.49 7.30
N ILE A 80 6.18 8.09 6.13
CA ILE A 80 5.15 8.69 5.26
C ILE A 80 4.17 7.62 4.77
N PHE A 81 4.66 6.44 4.37
CA PHE A 81 3.79 5.31 3.96
C PHE A 81 3.02 4.71 5.14
N LEU A 82 3.60 4.73 6.34
CA LEU A 82 2.87 4.34 7.54
C LEU A 82 1.70 5.28 7.81
N PHE A 83 1.92 6.60 7.71
CA PHE A 83 0.85 7.57 7.85
C PHE A 83 -0.21 7.43 6.76
N GLU A 84 0.19 7.19 5.51
CA GLU A 84 -0.74 6.90 4.40
C GLU A 84 -1.65 5.71 4.74
N ALA A 85 -1.09 4.57 5.15
CA ALA A 85 -1.86 3.39 5.51
C ALA A 85 -2.84 3.66 6.66
N ILE A 86 -2.41 4.43 7.68
CA ILE A 86 -3.29 4.84 8.79
C ILE A 86 -4.44 5.71 8.29
N ILE A 87 -4.16 6.71 7.44
CA ILE A 87 -5.19 7.58 6.88
C ILE A 87 -6.17 6.76 6.03
N LYS A 88 -5.69 5.80 5.23
CA LYS A 88 -6.53 4.89 4.44
C LYS A 88 -7.41 3.99 5.31
N ILE A 89 -6.88 3.46 6.41
CA ILE A 89 -7.68 2.68 7.39
C ILE A 89 -8.80 3.53 7.99
N ILE A 90 -8.53 4.80 8.32
CA ILE A 90 -9.53 5.72 8.89
C ILE A 90 -10.57 6.15 7.84
N ALA A 91 -10.13 6.33 6.58
CA ALA A 91 -10.96 6.74 5.46
C ALA A 91 -11.93 5.63 4.99
N LEU A 92 -11.44 4.40 4.88
CA LEU A 92 -12.20 3.26 4.36
C LEU A 92 -12.89 2.45 5.47
N GLY A 93 -12.44 2.59 6.71
CA GLY A 93 -12.82 1.74 7.81
C GLY A 93 -12.03 0.42 7.83
N PHE A 94 -11.90 -0.16 9.02
CA PHE A 94 -11.02 -1.32 9.25
C PHE A 94 -11.40 -2.54 8.40
N LEU A 95 -12.70 -2.87 8.32
CA LEU A 95 -13.19 -4.06 7.61
C LEU A 95 -12.99 -3.96 6.08
N HIS A 96 -13.29 -2.79 5.50
CA HIS A 96 -13.14 -2.59 4.06
C HIS A 96 -11.67 -2.52 3.65
N TYR A 97 -10.83 -1.84 4.44
CA TYR A 97 -9.38 -1.83 4.23
C TYR A 97 -8.81 -3.25 4.23
N TRP A 98 -9.28 -4.09 5.15
CA TRP A 98 -8.83 -5.49 5.23
C TRP A 98 -9.45 -6.39 4.17
N SER A 99 -10.47 -5.97 3.42
CA SER A 99 -11.02 -6.77 2.33
C SER A 99 -10.15 -6.67 1.08
N ASP A 100 -9.60 -5.47 0.82
CA ASP A 100 -8.74 -5.21 -0.34
C ASP A 100 -7.35 -5.85 -0.17
N TRP A 101 -7.00 -6.73 -1.12
CA TRP A 101 -5.69 -7.37 -1.18
C TRP A 101 -4.54 -6.38 -1.32
N TRP A 102 -4.72 -5.31 -2.09
CA TRP A 102 -3.67 -4.33 -2.34
C TRP A 102 -3.35 -3.49 -1.11
N ASN A 103 -4.38 -3.10 -0.35
CA ASN A 103 -4.21 -2.36 0.90
C ASN A 103 -3.55 -3.22 1.99
N ARG A 104 -3.91 -4.51 2.10
CA ARG A 104 -3.23 -5.46 3.00
C ARG A 104 -1.77 -5.66 2.62
N PHE A 105 -1.49 -5.85 1.33
CA PHE A 105 -0.13 -6.05 0.83
C PHE A 105 0.74 -4.83 1.12
N ASP A 106 0.22 -3.63 0.89
CA ASP A 106 0.92 -2.39 1.19
C ASP A 106 1.27 -2.25 2.68
N LEU A 107 0.30 -2.52 3.57
CA LEU A 107 0.55 -2.47 5.01
C LEU A 107 1.68 -3.42 5.43
N ILE A 108 1.71 -4.63 4.85
CA ILE A 108 2.77 -5.60 5.09
C ILE A 108 4.12 -5.05 4.62
N LEU A 109 4.19 -4.44 3.43
CA LEU A 109 5.42 -3.85 2.92
C LEU A 109 5.94 -2.69 3.77
N VAL A 110 5.04 -1.86 4.30
CA VAL A 110 5.41 -0.76 5.18
C VAL A 110 5.98 -1.30 6.49
N ILE A 111 5.32 -2.29 7.11
CA ILE A 111 5.76 -2.90 8.37
C ILE A 111 7.11 -3.60 8.20
N LEU A 112 7.23 -4.47 7.18
CA LEU A 112 8.49 -5.17 6.91
C LEU A 112 9.62 -4.18 6.61
N GLY A 113 9.33 -3.13 5.84
CA GLY A 113 10.30 -2.08 5.55
C GLY A 113 10.79 -1.37 6.79
N SER A 114 9.86 -0.96 7.67
CA SER A 114 10.20 -0.30 8.92
C SER A 114 11.02 -1.19 9.86
N ILE A 115 10.67 -2.48 9.95
CA ILE A 115 11.42 -3.44 10.78
C ILE A 115 12.84 -3.60 10.25
N LEU A 116 13.01 -3.78 8.93
CA LEU A 116 14.35 -3.91 8.34
C LEU A 116 15.19 -2.66 8.56
N SER A 117 14.62 -1.46 8.38
CA SER A 117 15.34 -0.20 8.64
C SER A 117 15.76 -0.07 10.10
N VAL A 118 14.91 -0.46 11.06
CA VAL A 118 15.26 -0.43 12.49
C VAL A 118 16.35 -1.45 12.82
N VAL A 119 16.27 -2.65 12.25
CA VAL A 119 17.25 -3.73 12.44
C VAL A 119 18.61 -3.37 11.84
N GLU A 120 18.63 -2.69 10.69
CA GLU A 120 19.83 -2.11 10.06
C GLU A 120 20.49 -1.07 10.97
N ILE A 121 19.71 -0.12 11.49
CA ILE A 121 20.23 0.92 12.40
C ILE A 121 20.75 0.31 13.70
N ALA A 122 20.10 -0.74 14.21
CA ALA A 122 20.50 -1.43 15.43
C ALA A 122 21.71 -2.37 15.24
N GLY A 123 22.17 -2.60 14.02
CA GLY A 123 23.32 -3.46 13.72
C GLY A 123 23.10 -4.94 14.09
N LEU A 124 21.85 -5.40 14.09
CA LEU A 124 21.48 -6.73 14.60
C LEU A 124 21.59 -7.85 13.56
N LEU A 125 21.81 -7.53 12.28
CA LEU A 125 21.98 -8.50 11.20
C LEU A 125 23.32 -8.30 10.48
N SER A 126 23.92 -9.41 10.04
CA SER A 126 25.10 -9.40 9.18
C SER A 126 24.81 -8.70 7.86
N GLU A 127 25.76 -7.91 7.34
CA GLU A 127 25.58 -7.10 6.13
C GLU A 127 25.07 -7.90 4.91
N ASP A 128 25.54 -9.14 4.74
CA ASP A 128 25.16 -9.98 3.60
C ASP A 128 23.67 -10.34 3.59
N ASN A 129 23.09 -10.61 4.76
CA ASN A 129 21.66 -10.93 4.88
C ASN A 129 20.79 -9.68 4.75
N MET A 130 21.29 -8.54 5.24
CA MET A 130 20.60 -7.26 5.21
C MET A 130 20.47 -6.73 3.77
N LEU A 131 21.53 -6.82 2.97
CA LEU A 131 21.53 -6.37 1.57
C LEU A 131 20.52 -7.13 0.71
N GLY A 132 20.32 -8.44 0.97
CA GLY A 132 19.33 -9.26 0.26
C GLY A 132 17.89 -8.85 0.59
N SER A 133 17.56 -8.76 1.88
CA SER A 133 16.20 -8.44 2.33
C SER A 133 15.78 -7.02 1.95
N LEU A 134 16.67 -6.03 2.06
CA LEU A 134 16.37 -4.65 1.68
C LEU A 134 16.13 -4.49 0.17
N ARG A 135 16.84 -5.25 -0.67
CA ARG A 135 16.59 -5.26 -2.12
C ARG A 135 15.23 -5.86 -2.45
N ALA A 136 14.86 -6.96 -1.79
CA ALA A 136 13.57 -7.60 -2.00
C ALA A 136 12.41 -6.63 -1.68
N LEU A 137 12.44 -5.95 -0.53
CA LEU A 137 11.40 -4.99 -0.18
C LEU A 137 11.32 -3.81 -1.15
N ARG A 138 12.45 -3.33 -1.66
CA ARG A 138 12.49 -2.27 -2.67
C ARG A 138 11.82 -2.70 -3.98
N SER A 139 12.08 -3.93 -4.44
CA SER A 139 11.40 -4.49 -5.62
C SER A 139 9.88 -4.58 -5.44
N LEU A 140 9.41 -4.93 -4.23
CA LEU A 140 7.99 -5.03 -3.94
C LEU A 140 7.29 -3.65 -3.93
N ARG A 141 7.99 -2.58 -3.52
CA ARG A 141 7.47 -1.20 -3.62
C ARG A 141 7.36 -0.72 -5.06
N VAL A 142 8.33 -1.06 -5.93
CA VAL A 142 8.23 -0.80 -7.37
C VAL A 142 7.06 -1.58 -7.98
N PHE A 143 6.83 -2.81 -7.52
CA PHE A 143 5.69 -3.60 -7.96
C PHE A 143 4.33 -2.99 -7.55
N LYS A 144 4.23 -2.36 -6.37
CA LYS A 144 3.06 -1.57 -5.97
C LYS A 144 2.82 -0.41 -6.96
N LEU A 145 3.85 0.36 -7.30
CA LEU A 145 3.78 1.44 -8.31
C LEU A 145 3.22 0.94 -9.64
N LEU A 146 3.66 -0.24 -10.10
CA LEU A 146 3.19 -0.83 -11.35
C LEU A 146 1.71 -1.24 -11.30
N ASN A 147 1.23 -1.75 -10.17
CA ASN A 147 -0.18 -2.13 -10.01
C ASN A 147 -1.11 -0.96 -9.72
N SER A 148 -0.60 0.13 -9.16
CA SER A 148 -1.35 1.37 -8.92
C SER A 148 -1.69 2.12 -10.21
N GLN A 149 -1.12 1.74 -11.36
CA GLN A 149 -1.39 2.33 -12.67
C GLN A 149 -2.47 1.51 -13.40
N PRO A 150 -3.74 1.97 -13.46
CA PRO A 150 -4.83 1.26 -14.15
C PRO A 150 -4.58 1.03 -15.65
N SER A 151 -3.69 1.81 -16.25
CA SER A 151 -3.24 1.69 -17.64
C SER A 151 -2.47 0.39 -17.94
N LEU A 152 -1.85 -0.25 -16.95
CA LEU A 152 -1.10 -1.51 -17.16
C LEU A 152 -2.01 -2.74 -17.14
N HIS A 153 -3.09 -2.70 -16.36
CA HIS A 153 -4.08 -3.78 -16.27
C HIS A 153 -4.76 -4.02 -17.62
N HIS A 154 -4.98 -2.96 -18.39
CA HIS A 154 -5.53 -3.03 -19.75
C HIS A 154 -4.60 -3.68 -20.78
N LEU A 155 -3.28 -3.74 -20.50
CA LEU A 155 -2.28 -4.38 -21.36
C LEU A 155 -2.03 -5.84 -20.97
N LEU A 156 -2.17 -6.18 -19.69
CA LEU A 156 -2.02 -7.55 -19.18
C LEU A 156 -3.28 -8.39 -19.34
N SER A 157 -4.48 -7.77 -19.38
CA SER A 157 -5.74 -8.47 -19.68
C SER A 157 -6.03 -8.60 -21.19
N ALA A 158 -5.23 -7.93 -22.04
CA ALA A 158 -5.36 -7.96 -23.49
C ALA A 158 -4.46 -9.00 -24.18
N SER A 159 -3.80 -9.88 -23.41
CA SER A 159 -3.01 -11.02 -23.92
C SER A 159 -3.60 -12.34 -23.48
#